data_AF-A0A517W7S6-F1
#
_entry.id   AF-A0A517W7S6-F1
#
_cell.length_a   1.000
_cell.length_b   1.000
_cell.length_c   1.000
_cell.angle_alpha   90.00
_cell.angle_beta   90.00
_cell.angle_gamma   90.00
#
_symmetry.space_group_name_H-M   'P 1'
#
loop_
_entity.id
_entity.type
_entity.pdbx_description
1 polymer ?
#
loop_
_entity_poly.entity_id
_entity_poly.type
_entity_poly.pdbx_seq_one_letter_code
_entity_poly.pdbx_strand_id
1 'polypeptide(L)'
;MATQSLKEQLPDLRVGYGQDCHRLQAEYPLILGGVEIDFELGLVGHSDADVLLHAITDALLGAAGLGDIGEMFPNTDPQWKGADSRKLLQAAFAEVQQAGWQIINLDCTISAERPKLASYKPQIRQSVAETLQLDAQQVNIKAKTGERVGPVGRQEAMTADAVVLLRR
;
A
#
# COMPACT_ATOMS: atom_id res chain seq x y z
N MET A 1 24.84 27.17 30.54
CA MET A 1 23.56 26.91 29.84
C MET A 1 23.81 25.71 28.94
N ALA A 2 23.13 24.60 29.24
CA ALA A 2 23.47 23.29 28.70
C ALA A 2 23.17 23.21 27.20
N THR A 3 24.17 22.76 26.43
CA THR A 3 23.99 22.21 25.08
C THR A 3 23.16 20.94 25.20
N GLN A 4 21.84 21.10 25.09
CA GLN A 4 20.96 19.98 24.86
C GLN A 4 21.36 19.35 23.51
N SER A 5 21.69 18.07 23.51
CA SER A 5 22.21 17.36 22.35
C SER A 5 21.25 17.49 21.18
N LEU A 6 21.74 17.76 19.96
CA LEU A 6 20.92 17.79 18.73
C LEU A 6 20.09 16.49 18.55
N LYS A 7 20.50 15.37 19.17
CA LYS A 7 19.72 14.11 19.22
C LYS A 7 18.40 14.22 19.98
N GLU A 8 18.27 15.14 20.93
CA GLU A 8 17.02 15.34 21.69
C GLU A 8 16.04 16.29 20.97
N GLN A 9 16.44 16.90 19.86
CA GLN A 9 15.65 17.91 19.14
C GLN A 9 15.03 17.41 17.84
N LEU A 10 15.44 16.24 17.34
CA LEU A 10 14.92 15.67 16.09
C LEU A 10 13.99 14.49 16.40
N PRO A 11 12.81 14.42 15.78
CA PRO A 11 11.92 13.27 15.92
C PRO A 11 12.62 11.99 15.47
N ASP A 12 12.30 10.86 16.08
CA ASP A 12 12.77 9.55 15.63
C ASP A 12 12.08 9.27 14.28
N LEU A 13 12.86 9.14 13.20
CA LEU A 13 12.35 8.97 11.85
C LEU A 13 12.66 7.58 11.34
N ARG A 14 11.67 6.95 10.70
CA ARG A 14 11.85 5.67 10.03
C ARG A 14 11.22 5.67 8.66
N VAL A 15 11.91 5.00 7.73
CA VAL A 15 11.43 4.77 6.38
C VAL A 15 11.05 3.31 6.24
N GLY A 16 9.96 3.05 5.54
CA GLY A 16 9.57 1.72 5.11
C GLY A 16 9.36 1.70 3.62
N TYR A 17 9.68 0.55 3.04
CA TYR A 17 9.44 0.24 1.64
C TYR A 17 8.64 -1.05 1.59
N GLY A 18 7.63 -1.07 0.75
CA GLY A 18 6.82 -2.24 0.49
C GLY A 18 6.57 -2.40 -1.00
N GLN A 19 6.45 -3.66 -1.42
CA GLN A 19 6.24 -4.02 -2.81
C GLN A 19 5.28 -5.20 -2.85
N ASP A 20 4.35 -5.18 -3.80
CA ASP A 20 3.50 -6.34 -4.07
C ASP A 20 3.31 -6.55 -5.58
N CYS A 21 2.92 -7.76 -5.96
CA CYS A 21 2.69 -8.18 -7.33
C CYS A 21 1.57 -9.24 -7.39
N HIS A 22 0.52 -8.96 -8.17
CA HIS A 22 -0.54 -9.92 -8.45
C HIS A 22 -0.66 -10.19 -9.93
N ARG A 23 -1.03 -11.43 -10.26
CA ARG A 23 -1.35 -11.83 -11.63
C ARG A 23 -2.66 -11.18 -12.07
N LEU A 24 -2.75 -10.81 -13.35
CA LEU A 24 -3.98 -10.39 -14.00
C LEU A 24 -4.71 -11.57 -14.63
N GLN A 25 -6.03 -11.65 -14.44
CA GLN A 25 -6.85 -12.66 -15.09
C GLN A 25 -8.29 -12.16 -15.32
N ALA A 26 -8.96 -12.67 -16.35
CA ALA A 26 -10.38 -12.43 -16.57
C ALA A 26 -11.22 -13.00 -15.40
N GLU A 27 -12.43 -12.48 -15.24
CA GLU A 27 -13.40 -12.90 -14.20
C GLU A 27 -13.02 -12.54 -12.76
N TYR A 28 -11.92 -11.80 -12.57
CA TYR A 28 -11.57 -11.19 -11.28
C TYR A 28 -11.91 -9.69 -11.31
N PRO A 29 -12.31 -9.10 -10.17
CA PRO A 29 -12.44 -7.66 -10.06
C PRO A 29 -11.05 -7.00 -10.02
N LEU A 30 -10.93 -5.78 -10.56
CA LEU A 30 -9.75 -4.95 -10.40
C LEU A 30 -10.01 -3.94 -9.28
N ILE A 31 -9.37 -4.15 -8.13
CA ILE A 31 -9.47 -3.25 -6.97
C ILE A 31 -8.07 -2.69 -6.70
N LEU A 32 -7.96 -1.36 -6.62
CA LEU A 32 -6.72 -0.65 -6.35
C LEU A 32 -6.95 0.47 -5.33
N GLY A 33 -6.23 0.43 -4.21
CA GLY A 33 -6.44 1.36 -3.10
C GLY A 33 -7.86 1.36 -2.53
N GLY A 34 -8.56 0.22 -2.56
CA GLY A 34 -9.95 0.07 -2.13
C GLY A 34 -10.99 0.63 -3.11
N VAL A 35 -10.57 0.98 -4.34
CA VAL A 35 -11.44 1.48 -5.41
C VAL A 35 -11.55 0.42 -6.50
N GLU A 36 -12.79 0.05 -6.83
CA GLU A 36 -13.07 -0.82 -7.97
C GLU A 36 -12.87 -0.05 -9.29
N ILE A 37 -12.14 -0.66 -10.21
CA ILE A 37 -11.77 -0.10 -11.51
C ILE A 37 -12.49 -0.89 -12.59
N ASP A 38 -13.27 -0.20 -13.42
CA ASP A 38 -13.95 -0.83 -14.55
C ASP A 38 -12.91 -1.28 -15.60
N PHE A 39 -12.69 -2.59 -15.66
CA PHE A 39 -11.71 -3.23 -16.55
C PHE A 39 -12.02 -4.73 -16.75
N GLU A 40 -11.66 -5.26 -17.92
CA GLU A 40 -11.96 -6.65 -18.30
C GLU A 40 -11.12 -7.72 -17.56
N LEU A 41 -10.05 -7.32 -16.86
CA LEU A 41 -9.16 -8.20 -16.10
C LEU A 41 -9.05 -7.68 -14.66
N GLY A 42 -8.89 -8.58 -13.69
CA GLY A 42 -8.67 -8.26 -12.29
C GLY A 42 -7.48 -8.97 -11.69
N LEU A 43 -7.21 -8.70 -10.41
CA LEU A 43 -6.07 -9.25 -9.68
C LEU A 43 -6.44 -10.56 -8.98
N VAL A 44 -5.56 -11.55 -9.12
CA VAL A 44 -5.75 -12.88 -8.51
C VAL A 44 -5.08 -12.94 -7.15
N GLY A 45 -5.87 -13.15 -6.10
CA GLY A 45 -5.35 -13.30 -4.74
C GLY A 45 -6.29 -14.06 -3.80
N HIS A 46 -5.81 -14.29 -2.57
CA HIS A 46 -6.61 -14.89 -1.49
C HIS A 46 -7.56 -13.88 -0.82
N SER A 47 -7.15 -12.62 -0.75
CA SER A 47 -7.97 -11.44 -0.43
C SER A 47 -8.61 -10.87 -1.70
N ASP A 48 -9.12 -9.63 -1.65
CA ASP A 48 -9.49 -8.84 -2.83
C ASP A 48 -8.31 -8.49 -3.77
N ALA A 49 -7.09 -8.93 -3.43
CA ALA A 49 -5.87 -8.83 -4.22
C ALA A 49 -5.43 -7.39 -4.54
N ASP A 50 -5.78 -6.43 -3.68
CA ASP A 50 -5.37 -5.04 -3.83
C ASP A 50 -3.86 -4.86 -3.61
N VAL A 51 -3.13 -4.94 -4.73
CA VAL A 51 -1.67 -4.84 -4.77
C VAL A 51 -1.15 -3.54 -4.16
N LEU A 52 -1.92 -2.44 -4.26
CA LEU A 52 -1.51 -1.15 -3.70
C LEU A 52 -1.60 -1.15 -2.18
N LEU A 53 -2.72 -1.61 -1.62
CA LEU A 53 -2.91 -1.64 -0.17
C LEU A 53 -1.96 -2.62 0.52
N HIS A 54 -1.66 -3.75 -0.12
CA HIS A 54 -0.65 -4.68 0.39
C HIS A 54 0.75 -4.05 0.43
N ALA A 55 1.18 -3.38 -0.65
CA ALA A 55 2.47 -2.69 -0.67
C ALA A 55 2.56 -1.60 0.43
N ILE A 56 1.48 -0.85 0.66
CA ILE A 56 1.43 0.16 1.74
C ILE A 56 1.51 -0.52 3.12
N THR A 57 0.79 -1.63 3.30
CA THR A 57 0.78 -2.41 4.55
C THR A 57 2.20 -2.87 4.89
N ASP A 58 2.90 -3.44 3.92
CA ASP A 58 4.27 -3.93 4.10
C ASP A 58 5.25 -2.78 4.41
N ALA A 59 5.11 -1.64 3.73
CA ALA A 59 5.91 -0.45 4.01
C ALA A 59 5.69 0.07 5.45
N LEU A 60 4.45 0.05 5.94
CA LEU A 60 4.12 0.48 7.30
C LEU A 60 4.72 -0.45 8.36
N LEU A 61 4.52 -1.76 8.20
CA LEU A 61 5.05 -2.76 9.12
C LEU A 61 6.58 -2.73 9.13
N GLY A 62 7.20 -2.66 7.96
CA GLY A 62 8.65 -2.56 7.81
C GLY A 62 9.24 -1.30 8.47
N ALA A 63 8.61 -0.13 8.26
CA ALA A 63 9.05 1.11 8.90
C ALA A 63 8.98 1.02 10.44
N ALA A 64 7.94 0.39 10.98
CA ALA A 64 7.77 0.22 12.43
C ALA A 64 8.65 -0.91 13.02
N GLY A 65 9.16 -1.82 12.17
CA GLY A 65 9.90 -3.01 12.58
C GLY A 65 8.98 -4.12 13.13
N LEU A 66 7.79 -4.25 12.55
CA LEU A 66 6.72 -5.18 12.97
C LEU A 66 6.58 -6.41 12.05
N GLY A 67 7.62 -6.73 11.28
CA GLY A 67 7.58 -7.83 10.32
C GLY A 67 6.93 -7.40 9.00
N ASP A 68 6.16 -8.31 8.41
CA ASP A 68 5.54 -8.16 7.08
C ASP A 68 4.05 -8.60 7.07
N ILE A 69 3.39 -8.35 5.95
CA ILE A 69 1.97 -8.68 5.77
C ILE A 69 1.66 -10.18 5.88
N GLY A 70 2.59 -11.05 5.47
CA GLY A 70 2.40 -12.50 5.48
C GLY A 70 2.52 -13.10 6.88
N GLU A 71 3.38 -12.53 7.72
CA GLU A 71 3.47 -12.83 9.15
C GLU A 71 2.21 -12.38 9.89
N MET A 72 1.71 -11.18 9.58
CA MET A 72 0.54 -10.60 10.26
C MET A 72 -0.80 -11.23 9.79
N PHE A 73 -0.93 -11.54 8.51
CA PHE A 73 -2.16 -12.06 7.89
C PHE A 73 -1.87 -13.33 7.05
N PRO A 74 -1.56 -14.46 7.69
CA PRO A 74 -1.17 -15.67 6.98
C PRO A 74 -2.33 -16.24 6.13
N ASN A 75 -2.04 -16.57 4.87
CA ASN A 75 -3.00 -17.15 3.91
C ASN A 75 -3.60 -18.50 4.33
N THR A 76 -3.02 -19.17 5.34
CA THR A 76 -3.53 -20.43 5.91
C THR A 76 -4.65 -20.21 6.91
N ASP A 77 -4.84 -18.98 7.40
CA ASP A 77 -5.89 -18.66 8.36
C ASP A 77 -7.21 -18.40 7.61
N PRO A 78 -8.26 -19.21 7.86
CA PRO A 78 -9.56 -19.04 7.22
C PRO A 78 -10.19 -17.67 7.46
N GLN A 79 -9.82 -16.96 8.53
CA GLN A 79 -10.38 -15.66 8.87
C GLN A 79 -10.05 -14.57 7.82
N TRP A 80 -8.95 -14.73 7.08
CA TRP A 80 -8.48 -13.75 6.09
C TRP A 80 -8.90 -14.08 4.65
N LYS A 81 -9.57 -15.22 4.43
CA LYS A 81 -10.02 -15.61 3.10
C LYS A 81 -11.08 -14.64 2.59
N GLY A 82 -10.82 -14.01 1.44
CA GLY A 82 -11.71 -13.00 0.85
C GLY A 82 -11.78 -11.71 1.67
N ALA A 83 -10.77 -11.41 2.48
CA ALA A 83 -10.72 -10.18 3.26
C ALA A 83 -10.64 -8.93 2.35
N ASP A 84 -11.26 -7.85 2.81
CA ASP A 84 -11.11 -6.50 2.26
C ASP A 84 -9.73 -5.96 2.70
N SER A 85 -8.87 -5.63 1.75
CA SER A 85 -7.50 -5.18 2.03
C SER A 85 -7.44 -3.85 2.80
N ARG A 86 -8.52 -3.05 2.80
CA ARG A 86 -8.60 -1.87 3.70
C ARG A 86 -8.64 -2.26 5.16
N LYS A 87 -9.31 -3.38 5.50
CA LYS A 87 -9.37 -3.87 6.88
C LYS A 87 -8.00 -4.40 7.33
N LEU A 88 -7.28 -5.08 6.43
CA LEU A 88 -5.90 -5.52 6.69
C LEU A 88 -4.98 -4.32 6.94
N LEU A 89 -5.05 -3.31 6.06
CA LEU A 89 -4.28 -2.07 6.22
C LEU A 89 -4.62 -1.33 7.52
N GLN A 90 -5.91 -1.24 7.89
CA GLN A 90 -6.34 -0.63 9.15
C GLN A 90 -5.80 -1.37 10.37
N ALA A 91 -5.83 -2.71 10.36
CA ALA A 91 -5.31 -3.52 11.44
C ALA A 91 -3.79 -3.36 11.58
N ALA A 92 -3.04 -3.42 10.48
CA ALA A 92 -1.60 -3.18 10.48
C ALA A 92 -1.26 -1.76 10.96
N PHE A 93 -1.99 -0.75 10.50
CA PHE A 93 -1.76 0.63 10.92
C PHE A 93 -2.08 0.83 12.41
N ALA A 94 -3.09 0.14 12.96
CA ALA A 94 -3.37 0.17 14.39
C ALA A 94 -2.19 -0.37 15.22
N GLU A 95 -1.52 -1.44 14.77
CA GLU A 95 -0.30 -1.95 15.42
C GLU A 95 0.87 -0.96 15.33
N VAL A 96 1.03 -0.30 14.18
CA VAL A 96 2.03 0.77 13.99
C VAL A 96 1.78 1.95 14.94
N GLN A 97 0.51 2.35 15.12
CA GLN A 97 0.11 3.39 16.06
C GLN A 97 0.32 2.96 17.52
N GLN A 98 0.02 1.70 17.86
CA GLN A 98 0.27 1.14 19.20
C GLN A 98 1.77 1.13 19.55
N ALA A 99 2.64 0.93 18.56
CA ALA A 99 4.09 1.07 18.71
C ALA A 99 4.58 2.53 18.83
N GLY A 100 3.66 3.50 18.77
CA GLY A 100 3.91 4.93 18.97
C GLY A 100 4.29 5.69 17.71
N TRP A 101 4.16 5.10 16.53
CA TRP A 101 4.52 5.75 15.27
C TRP A 101 3.36 6.52 14.65
N GLN A 102 3.68 7.62 13.98
CA GLN A 102 2.76 8.41 13.18
C GLN A 102 3.27 8.52 11.74
N ILE A 103 2.37 8.45 10.76
CA ILE A 103 2.71 8.69 9.36
C ILE A 103 2.96 10.18 9.13
N ILE A 104 4.11 10.51 8.55
CA ILE A 104 4.38 11.84 7.98
C ILE A 104 3.78 11.90 6.58
N ASN A 105 4.19 10.99 5.70
CA ASN A 105 3.65 10.87 4.35
C ASN A 105 3.89 9.46 3.78
N LEU A 106 3.18 9.16 2.69
CA LEU A 106 3.48 8.01 1.84
C LEU A 106 3.40 8.36 0.36
N ASP A 107 4.22 7.69 -0.43
CA ASP A 107 4.28 7.83 -1.88
C ASP A 107 4.27 6.45 -2.54
N CYS A 108 3.33 6.24 -3.46
CA CYS A 108 3.11 4.97 -4.10
C CYS A 108 3.24 5.06 -5.63
N THR A 109 3.65 3.97 -6.26
CA THR A 109 3.66 3.81 -7.71
C THR A 109 2.93 2.52 -8.08
N ILE A 110 1.88 2.62 -8.89
CA ILE A 110 1.21 1.46 -9.48
C ILE A 110 1.78 1.26 -10.89
N SER A 111 2.29 0.07 -11.18
CA SER A 111 2.74 -0.31 -12.52
C SER A 111 1.69 -1.19 -13.19
N ALA A 112 1.03 -0.63 -14.21
CA ALA A 112 -0.04 -1.27 -14.97
C ALA A 112 0.02 -0.79 -16.43
N GLU A 113 0.06 -1.72 -17.38
CA GLU A 113 0.00 -1.37 -18.81
C GLU A 113 -1.39 -0.84 -19.21
N ARG A 114 -2.44 -1.45 -18.65
CA ARG A 114 -3.85 -1.06 -18.77
C ARG A 114 -4.58 -1.38 -17.46
N PRO A 115 -5.69 -0.69 -17.13
CA PRO A 115 -6.27 0.45 -17.84
C PRO A 115 -5.51 1.75 -17.54
N LYS A 116 -5.94 2.87 -18.14
CA LYS A 116 -5.39 4.19 -17.79
C LYS A 116 -5.85 4.61 -16.40
N LEU A 117 -4.95 4.56 -15.43
CA LEU A 117 -5.28 4.89 -14.03
C LEU A 117 -5.41 6.39 -13.73
N ALA A 118 -5.08 7.28 -14.69
CA ALA A 118 -5.00 8.72 -14.45
C ALA A 118 -6.28 9.33 -13.84
N SER A 119 -7.46 8.92 -14.32
CA SER A 119 -8.78 9.37 -13.82
C SER A 119 -9.13 8.79 -12.44
N TYR A 120 -8.58 7.63 -12.08
CA TYR A 120 -8.86 6.95 -10.82
C TYR A 120 -7.93 7.41 -9.68
N LYS A 121 -6.74 7.93 -9.99
CA LYS A 121 -5.75 8.35 -8.97
C LYS A 121 -6.32 9.26 -7.86
N PRO A 122 -7.17 10.27 -8.13
CA PRO A 122 -7.73 11.09 -7.06
C PRO A 122 -8.61 10.29 -6.09
N GLN A 123 -9.41 9.36 -6.60
CA GLN A 123 -10.29 8.50 -5.80
C GLN A 123 -9.45 7.50 -4.98
N ILE A 124 -8.46 6.87 -5.62
CA ILE A 124 -7.51 5.96 -4.95
C ILE A 124 -6.79 6.68 -3.81
N ARG A 125 -6.26 7.88 -4.07
CA ARG A 125 -5.59 8.70 -3.04
C ARG A 125 -6.51 9.00 -1.87
N GLN A 126 -7.75 9.40 -2.16
CA GLN A 126 -8.74 9.71 -1.13
C GLN A 126 -9.09 8.48 -0.29
N SER A 127 -9.33 7.34 -0.93
CA SER A 127 -9.63 6.06 -0.25
C SER A 127 -8.49 5.62 0.67
N VAL A 128 -7.23 5.73 0.22
CA VAL A 128 -6.06 5.43 1.05
C VAL A 128 -5.95 6.40 2.23
N ALA A 129 -6.14 7.70 2.00
CA ALA A 129 -6.11 8.71 3.07
C ALA A 129 -7.20 8.45 4.11
N GLU A 130 -8.42 8.14 3.70
CA GLU A 130 -9.53 7.79 4.60
C GLU A 130 -9.25 6.51 5.38
N THR A 131 -8.71 5.48 4.71
CA THR A 131 -8.38 4.20 5.35
C THR A 131 -7.34 4.38 6.46
N LEU A 132 -6.37 5.26 6.26
CA LEU A 132 -5.29 5.58 7.21
C LEU A 132 -5.58 6.80 8.10
N GLN A 133 -6.77 7.42 7.98
CA GLN A 133 -7.16 8.63 8.72
C GLN A 133 -6.15 9.79 8.58
N LEU A 134 -5.65 9.99 7.36
CA LEU A 134 -4.67 11.03 7.02
C LEU A 134 -5.30 12.19 6.24
N ASP A 135 -4.60 13.32 6.20
CA ASP A 135 -4.87 14.34 5.19
C ASP A 135 -4.45 13.81 3.80
N ALA A 136 -5.25 14.05 2.77
CA ALA A 136 -4.95 13.64 1.40
C ALA A 136 -3.63 14.22 0.85
N GLN A 137 -3.12 15.32 1.42
CA GLN A 137 -1.80 15.89 1.10
C GLN A 137 -0.63 15.02 1.58
N GLN A 138 -0.86 14.14 2.55
CA GLN A 138 0.14 13.18 3.04
C GLN A 138 0.26 11.93 2.15
N VAL A 139 -0.64 11.76 1.17
CA VAL A 139 -0.71 10.58 0.32
C VAL A 139 -0.48 10.97 -1.13
N ASN A 140 0.49 10.33 -1.78
CA ASN A 140 0.72 10.51 -3.22
C ASN A 140 0.61 9.18 -3.97
N ILE A 141 -0.11 9.19 -5.10
CA ILE A 141 -0.31 8.02 -5.96
C ILE A 141 0.21 8.35 -7.36
N LYS A 142 1.16 7.55 -7.84
CA LYS A 142 1.70 7.59 -9.19
C LYS A 142 1.25 6.35 -9.95
N ALA A 143 1.21 6.43 -11.27
CA ALA A 143 0.92 5.31 -12.14
C ALA A 143 1.88 5.31 -13.33
N LYS A 144 2.38 4.14 -13.70
CA LYS A 144 3.29 3.93 -14.82
C LYS A 144 2.85 2.71 -15.63
N THR A 145 3.03 2.81 -16.94
CA THR A 145 2.99 1.70 -17.89
C THR A 145 4.24 0.84 -17.77
N GLY A 146 4.16 -0.42 -18.22
CA GLY A 146 5.32 -1.30 -18.37
C GLY A 146 6.09 -1.06 -19.67
N GLU A 147 5.64 -0.11 -20.49
CA GLU A 147 6.20 0.20 -21.82
C GLU A 147 6.26 -1.04 -22.72
N ARG A 148 5.27 -1.94 -22.59
CA ARG A 148 5.23 -3.25 -23.27
C ARG A 148 6.42 -4.17 -22.95
N VAL A 149 7.13 -3.91 -21.85
CA VAL A 149 8.25 -4.74 -21.37
C VAL A 149 7.82 -5.56 -20.15
N GLY A 150 8.24 -6.83 -20.11
CA GLY A 150 8.03 -7.72 -18.96
C GLY A 150 6.56 -8.09 -18.70
N PRO A 151 6.27 -8.71 -17.54
CA PRO A 151 4.91 -9.16 -17.19
C PRO A 151 3.90 -8.02 -17.15
N VAL A 152 4.28 -6.84 -16.61
CA VAL A 152 3.40 -5.66 -16.60
C VAL A 152 3.07 -5.22 -18.02
N GLY A 153 4.09 -5.05 -18.89
CA GLY A 153 3.89 -4.64 -20.27
C GLY A 153 3.12 -5.66 -21.13
N ARG A 154 3.16 -6.94 -20.78
CA ARG A 154 2.35 -8.01 -21.39
C ARG A 154 0.96 -8.17 -20.77
N GLN A 155 0.60 -7.36 -19.78
CA GLN A 155 -0.67 -7.43 -19.03
C GLN A 155 -0.87 -8.75 -18.27
N GLU A 156 0.23 -9.39 -17.86
CA GLU A 156 0.21 -10.63 -17.07
C GLU A 156 0.15 -10.35 -15.56
N ALA A 157 0.54 -9.14 -15.14
CA ALA A 157 0.59 -8.74 -13.74
C ALA A 157 0.47 -7.21 -13.59
N MET A 158 0.09 -6.79 -12.39
CA MET A 158 0.31 -5.44 -11.89
C MET A 158 1.20 -5.49 -10.66
N THR A 159 2.01 -4.46 -10.48
CA THR A 159 2.82 -4.28 -9.27
C THR A 159 2.51 -2.95 -8.62
N ALA A 160 2.77 -2.87 -7.32
CA ALA A 160 2.80 -1.61 -6.62
C ALA A 160 4.02 -1.53 -5.71
N ASP A 161 4.57 -0.32 -5.63
CA ASP A 161 5.63 0.05 -4.72
C ASP A 161 5.11 1.15 -3.80
N ALA A 162 5.44 1.10 -2.52
CA ALA A 162 5.10 2.12 -1.54
C ALA A 162 6.31 2.48 -0.69
N VAL A 163 6.49 3.78 -0.44
CA VAL A 163 7.45 4.30 0.54
C VAL A 163 6.69 5.10 1.57
N VAL A 164 6.95 4.83 2.85
CA VAL A 164 6.33 5.52 3.99
C VAL A 164 7.42 6.15 4.84
N LEU A 165 7.16 7.38 5.30
CA LEU A 165 7.97 8.02 6.34
C LEU A 165 7.16 8.10 7.63
N LEU A 166 7.69 7.53 8.71
CA LEU A 166 7.14 7.58 10.05
C LEU A 166 7.93 8.52 10.96
N ARG A 167 7.27 9.04 11.99
CA ARG A 167 7.88 9.75 13.11
C ARG A 167 7.41 9.24 14.46
N ARG A 168 8.23 9.44 15.48
CA ARG A 168 7.90 9.25 16.90
C ARG A 168 8.57 10.32 17.76
#